data_AF-X1PBX5-F1
#
_entry.id   AF-X1PBX5-F1
#
_cell.length_a   1.000
_cell.length_b   1.000
_cell.length_c   1.000
_cell.angle_alpha   90.00
_cell.angle_beta   90.00
_cell.angle_gamma   90.00
#
_symmetry.space_group_name_H-M   'P 1'
#
loop_
_entity.id
_entity.type
_entity.pdbx_description
1 polymer ?
#
loop_
_entity_poly.entity_id
_entity_poly.type
_entity_poly.pdbx_seq_one_letter_code
_entity_poly.pdbx_strand_id
1 'polypeptide(L)'
;PDQVGIRKVILYSEGRSLWPEEVIALCQPGQTPEDVVELSAMTLVNLKGKSHAYTWSDKTPRVREGDKYFHFGNKPEEKPVIMRVNMKSNYKPFQIFETSNRFSIFAHEQRKGFSHFPWWNHWPVSQVPSDGRYCQAADRASHFSLAWGGPPPHKGEGKTYWWAWMYGSTKEDAVSLVPLGRSWLLPPKLIVKNGADDALYDLTQRCYVISGLKTRSKGKLLFILDADSNSPVVNPAFVVEDWGNREAE
;
A
#
# COMPACT_ATOMS: atom_id res chain seq x y z
N PRO A 1 -8.39 -15.12 7.03
CA PRO A 1 -7.35 -14.16 6.58
C PRO A 1 -7.74 -12.73 6.99
N ASP A 2 -6.80 -11.91 7.47
CA ASP A 2 -7.05 -10.55 7.98
C ASP A 2 -7.25 -9.50 6.86
N GLN A 3 -7.38 -9.96 5.60
CA GLN A 3 -7.56 -9.15 4.39
C GLN A 3 -6.38 -8.20 4.08
N VAL A 4 -5.21 -8.48 4.66
CA VAL A 4 -3.98 -7.71 4.45
C VAL A 4 -2.96 -8.57 3.70
N GLY A 5 -2.26 -7.95 2.75
CA GLY A 5 -1.12 -8.53 2.06
C GLY A 5 0.04 -7.54 1.99
N ILE A 6 1.26 -8.07 1.89
CA ILE A 6 2.45 -7.29 1.53
C ILE A 6 2.79 -7.59 0.09
N ARG A 7 3.13 -6.54 -0.66
CA ARG A 7 3.68 -6.65 -2.00
C ARG A 7 5.14 -6.22 -1.94
N LYS A 8 6.04 -7.12 -2.37
CA LYS A 8 7.45 -6.83 -2.65
C LYS A 8 7.65 -6.94 -4.16
N VAL A 9 8.07 -5.86 -4.80
CA VAL A 9 8.39 -5.85 -6.23
C VAL A 9 9.90 -5.77 -6.38
N ILE A 10 10.46 -6.58 -7.28
CA ILE A 10 11.88 -6.57 -7.62
C ILE A 10 12.01 -6.22 -9.11
N LEU A 11 12.79 -5.18 -9.40
CA LEU A 11 13.17 -4.81 -10.75
C LEU A 11 14.64 -5.16 -10.97
N TYR A 12 14.91 -5.99 -11.97
CA TYR A 12 16.27 -6.27 -12.45
C TYR A 12 16.62 -5.22 -13.51
N SER A 13 17.49 -4.27 -13.16
CA SER A 13 17.90 -3.21 -14.08
C SER A 13 19.21 -2.57 -13.65
N GLU A 14 20.06 -2.27 -14.64
CA GLU A 14 21.26 -1.43 -14.49
C GLU A 14 20.94 0.06 -14.60
N GLY A 15 19.73 0.38 -15.06
CA GLY A 15 19.29 1.74 -15.33
C GLY A 15 18.64 2.42 -14.13
N ARG A 16 17.74 3.35 -14.45
CA ARG A 16 16.93 4.04 -13.44
C ARG A 16 15.77 3.15 -13.01
N SER A 17 15.41 3.25 -11.74
CA SER A 17 14.25 2.57 -11.18
C SER A 17 12.95 3.04 -11.87
N LEU A 18 12.10 2.10 -12.28
CA LEU A 18 10.78 2.38 -12.84
C LEU A 18 9.71 2.31 -11.74
N TRP A 19 8.69 3.17 -11.82
CA TRP A 19 7.62 3.22 -10.82
C TRP A 19 6.70 1.99 -10.91
N PRO A 20 6.45 1.25 -9.82
CA PRO A 20 5.83 -0.08 -9.89
C PRO A 20 4.33 -0.14 -9.53
N GLU A 21 3.68 1.00 -9.26
CA GLU A 21 2.33 1.03 -8.70
C GLU A 21 1.44 2.02 -9.45
N GLU A 22 0.21 1.60 -9.74
CA GLU A 22 -0.90 2.45 -10.19
C GLU A 22 -2.22 1.92 -9.63
N VAL A 23 -3.10 2.83 -9.21
CA VAL A 23 -4.44 2.54 -8.71
C VAL A 23 -5.42 2.51 -9.89
N ILE A 24 -5.66 1.31 -10.39
CA ILE A 24 -6.59 1.04 -11.49
C ILE A 24 -7.79 0.27 -10.95
N ALA A 25 -9.00 0.71 -11.32
CA ALA A 25 -10.24 0.01 -11.05
C ALA A 25 -10.88 -0.49 -12.35
N LEU A 26 -11.56 -1.62 -12.24
CA LEU A 26 -12.24 -2.28 -13.36
C LEU A 26 -13.74 -1.97 -13.35
N CYS A 27 -14.30 -1.83 -14.54
CA CYS A 27 -15.74 -1.74 -14.78
C CYS A 27 -16.19 -2.94 -15.62
N GLN A 28 -17.28 -3.58 -15.22
CA GLN A 28 -17.94 -4.60 -16.05
C GLN A 28 -18.61 -3.95 -17.26
N PRO A 29 -18.90 -4.71 -18.33
CA PRO A 29 -19.85 -4.26 -19.34
C PRO A 29 -21.16 -3.80 -18.67
N GLY A 30 -21.66 -2.65 -19.07
CA GLY A 30 -22.80 -1.94 -18.51
C GLY A 30 -22.47 -0.93 -17.42
N GLN A 31 -21.23 -0.84 -16.95
CA GLN A 31 -20.82 0.08 -15.87
C GLN A 31 -19.91 1.20 -16.37
N THR A 32 -20.14 2.42 -15.86
CA THR A 32 -19.17 3.52 -15.93
C THR A 32 -18.33 3.57 -14.65
N PRO A 33 -17.22 4.35 -14.60
CA PRO A 33 -16.47 4.56 -13.37
C PRO A 33 -17.35 5.05 -12.20
N GLU A 34 -18.30 5.94 -12.48
CA GLU A 34 -19.24 6.48 -11.50
C GLU A 34 -20.18 5.42 -10.92
N ASP A 35 -20.40 4.30 -11.58
CA ASP A 35 -21.16 3.17 -11.02
C ASP A 35 -20.32 2.33 -10.04
N VAL A 36 -19.00 2.48 -10.09
CA VAL A 36 -18.02 1.64 -9.37
C VAL A 36 -17.40 2.37 -8.17
N VAL A 37 -17.10 3.66 -8.31
CA VAL A 37 -16.44 4.48 -7.28
C VAL A 37 -17.25 5.73 -6.95
N GLU A 38 -17.14 6.21 -5.72
CA GLU A 38 -17.71 7.51 -5.33
C GLU A 38 -16.96 8.67 -6.00
N LEU A 39 -17.63 9.81 -6.21
CA LEU A 39 -16.94 11.02 -6.72
C LEU A 39 -15.91 11.54 -5.73
N SER A 40 -16.15 11.38 -4.42
CA SER A 40 -15.11 11.48 -3.39
C SER A 40 -14.26 10.21 -3.40
N ALA A 41 -13.52 9.97 -4.48
CA ALA A 41 -13.00 8.65 -4.84
C ALA A 41 -11.82 8.18 -3.98
N MET A 42 -11.11 9.07 -3.32
CA MET A 42 -9.86 8.73 -2.64
C MET A 42 -9.74 9.43 -1.28
N THR A 43 -9.41 8.67 -0.24
CA THR A 43 -9.09 9.21 1.09
C THR A 43 -7.63 8.95 1.40
N LEU A 44 -6.88 10.00 1.73
CA LEU A 44 -5.53 9.88 2.26
C LEU A 44 -5.53 10.05 3.78
N VAL A 45 -4.66 9.33 4.47
CA VAL A 45 -4.49 9.40 5.94
C VAL A 45 -3.00 9.35 6.30
N ASN A 46 -2.60 10.13 7.30
CA ASN A 46 -1.26 10.09 7.89
C ASN A 46 -1.21 9.26 9.19
N LEU A 47 -0.02 9.02 9.71
CA LEU A 47 0.15 8.22 10.94
C LEU A 47 -0.36 8.93 12.20
N LYS A 48 -0.70 10.23 12.15
CA LYS A 48 -1.36 10.96 13.25
C LYS A 48 -2.89 10.85 13.21
N GLY A 49 -3.45 10.16 12.21
CA GLY A 49 -4.90 10.03 12.02
C GLY A 49 -5.57 11.24 11.38
N LYS A 50 -4.79 12.21 10.87
CA LYS A 50 -5.35 13.25 10.00
C LYS A 50 -5.73 12.61 8.67
N SER A 51 -6.93 12.88 8.20
CA SER A 51 -7.43 12.39 6.92
C SER A 51 -7.94 13.51 6.03
N HIS A 52 -7.92 13.29 4.72
CA HIS A 52 -8.58 14.16 3.75
C HIS A 52 -9.14 13.32 2.59
N ALA A 53 -10.40 13.57 2.23
CA ALA A 53 -11.07 12.94 1.11
C ALA A 53 -11.04 13.86 -0.11
N TYR A 54 -10.52 13.33 -1.22
CA TYR A 54 -10.36 14.04 -2.48
C TYR A 54 -11.52 13.71 -3.42
N THR A 55 -12.11 14.75 -4.02
CA THR A 55 -13.27 14.63 -4.90
C THR A 55 -12.94 15.01 -6.34
N TRP A 56 -13.55 14.29 -7.27
CA TRP A 56 -13.54 14.53 -8.71
C TRP A 56 -14.83 15.20 -9.21
N SER A 57 -15.75 15.57 -8.32
CA SER A 57 -17.09 16.08 -8.67
C SER A 57 -17.13 17.36 -9.52
N ASP A 58 -16.06 18.15 -9.51
CA ASP A 58 -15.95 19.39 -10.31
C ASP A 58 -14.75 19.31 -11.26
N LYS A 59 -13.57 19.05 -10.69
CA LYS A 59 -12.32 18.89 -11.43
C LYS A 59 -11.45 17.85 -10.77
N THR A 60 -10.42 17.43 -11.50
CA THR A 60 -9.35 16.60 -10.94
C THR A 60 -8.75 17.26 -9.70
N PRO A 61 -8.70 16.56 -8.55
CA PRO A 61 -8.09 17.11 -7.35
C PRO A 61 -6.57 17.24 -7.52
N ARG A 62 -5.97 18.20 -6.81
CA ARG A 62 -4.52 18.26 -6.61
C ARG A 62 -4.20 17.83 -5.19
N VAL A 63 -3.26 16.90 -5.03
CA VAL A 63 -2.86 16.37 -3.70
C VAL A 63 -1.65 17.09 -3.12
N ARG A 64 -0.71 17.53 -3.98
CA ARG A 64 0.55 18.17 -3.60
C ARG A 64 1.09 19.11 -4.68
N GLU A 65 2.06 19.93 -4.29
CA GLU A 65 2.95 20.70 -5.16
C GLU A 65 4.40 20.45 -4.74
N GLY A 66 5.20 19.87 -5.64
CA GLY A 66 6.48 19.28 -5.25
C GLY A 66 6.26 18.25 -4.13
N ASP A 67 6.94 18.44 -2.99
CA ASP A 67 6.85 17.55 -1.83
C ASP A 67 5.84 17.99 -0.77
N LYS A 68 5.14 19.12 -0.99
CA LYS A 68 4.22 19.70 -0.03
C LYS A 68 2.79 19.28 -0.35
N TYR A 69 2.17 18.56 0.58
CA TYR A 69 0.75 18.19 0.48
C TYR A 69 -0.13 19.33 0.95
N PHE A 70 -1.22 19.62 0.24
CA PHE A 70 -2.09 20.76 0.57
C PHE A 70 -2.86 20.60 1.88
N HIS A 71 -3.19 19.36 2.25
CA HIS A 71 -4.02 19.05 3.43
C HIS A 71 -3.25 18.40 4.58
N PHE A 72 -1.93 18.27 4.46
CA PHE A 72 -1.09 17.54 5.40
C PHE A 72 0.14 18.36 5.81
N GLY A 73 0.83 17.93 6.86
CA GLY A 73 2.08 18.56 7.27
C GLY A 73 3.26 18.08 6.42
N ASN A 74 4.43 18.70 6.65
CA ASN A 74 5.63 18.42 5.85
C ASN A 74 6.60 17.45 6.52
N LYS A 75 6.45 17.18 7.82
CA LYS A 75 7.26 16.18 8.52
C LYS A 75 6.88 14.77 8.06
N PRO A 76 7.80 13.79 8.06
CA PRO A 76 7.52 12.43 7.57
C PRO A 76 6.26 11.80 8.16
N GLU A 77 6.02 11.95 9.47
CA GLU A 77 4.84 11.41 10.17
C GLU A 77 3.54 12.18 9.90
N GLU A 78 3.64 13.38 9.35
CA GLU A 78 2.52 14.25 9.01
C GLU A 78 2.09 14.09 7.55
N LYS A 79 2.94 13.52 6.70
CA LYS A 79 2.63 13.17 5.32
C LYS A 79 1.67 11.96 5.28
N PRO A 80 0.75 11.92 4.31
CA PRO A 80 -0.12 10.77 4.15
C PRO A 80 0.69 9.55 3.69
N VAL A 81 0.40 8.41 4.29
CA VAL A 81 1.00 7.11 3.93
C VAL A 81 -0.04 6.04 3.64
N ILE A 82 -1.29 6.27 4.04
CA ILE A 82 -2.43 5.39 3.80
C ILE A 82 -3.29 6.02 2.72
N MET A 83 -3.67 5.22 1.73
CA MET A 83 -4.63 5.59 0.69
C MET A 83 -5.75 4.55 0.66
N ARG A 84 -6.99 4.99 0.84
CA ARG A 84 -8.19 4.17 0.64
C ARG A 84 -8.93 4.66 -0.60
N VAL A 85 -9.29 3.74 -1.49
CA VAL A 85 -10.19 4.04 -2.60
C VAL A 85 -11.62 3.87 -2.13
N ASN A 86 -12.45 4.89 -2.30
CA ASN A 86 -13.83 4.93 -1.86
C ASN A 86 -14.73 4.29 -2.93
N MET A 87 -14.56 2.98 -3.12
CA MET A 87 -15.43 2.17 -3.97
C MET A 87 -16.85 2.12 -3.39
N LYS A 88 -17.85 2.01 -4.26
CA LYS A 88 -19.26 1.83 -3.85
C LYS A 88 -19.53 0.46 -3.21
N SER A 89 -18.62 -0.49 -3.38
CA SER A 89 -18.68 -1.79 -2.69
C SER A 89 -18.54 -1.66 -1.17
N ASN A 90 -19.10 -2.63 -0.43
CA ASN A 90 -18.98 -2.70 1.02
C ASN A 90 -17.51 -2.70 1.49
N TYR A 91 -16.67 -3.49 0.82
CA TYR A 91 -15.23 -3.51 1.03
C TYR A 91 -14.55 -2.48 0.13
N LYS A 92 -13.71 -1.63 0.73
CA LYS A 92 -12.94 -0.58 0.07
C LYS A 92 -11.46 -0.97 0.08
N PRO A 93 -10.78 -1.03 -1.07
CA PRO A 93 -9.37 -1.36 -1.11
C PRO A 93 -8.54 -0.21 -0.53
N PHE A 94 -7.45 -0.58 0.13
CA PHE A 94 -6.48 0.37 0.65
C PHE A 94 -5.06 -0.08 0.35
N GLN A 95 -4.15 0.88 0.41
CA GLN A 95 -2.71 0.67 0.35
C GLN A 95 -2.02 1.52 1.43
N ILE A 96 -0.94 0.99 2.00
CA ILE A 96 -0.08 1.69 2.95
C ILE A 96 1.34 1.65 2.44
N PHE A 97 1.99 2.80 2.41
CA PHE A 97 3.34 2.99 1.86
C PHE A 97 4.30 3.52 2.93
N GLU A 98 5.59 3.51 2.64
CA GLU A 98 6.60 4.13 3.50
C GLU A 98 6.44 5.66 3.61
N THR A 99 7.02 6.28 4.64
CA THR A 99 6.86 7.71 4.95
C THR A 99 7.47 8.66 3.91
N SER A 100 8.36 8.15 3.06
CA SER A 100 8.93 8.87 1.92
C SER A 100 8.08 8.77 0.63
N ASN A 101 6.95 8.06 0.68
CA ASN A 101 6.02 7.91 -0.43
C ASN A 101 5.49 9.24 -0.96
N ARG A 102 5.24 9.29 -2.26
CA ARG A 102 4.61 10.43 -2.94
C ARG A 102 3.36 9.99 -3.68
N PHE A 103 2.20 10.35 -3.16
CA PHE A 103 0.94 10.20 -3.89
C PHE A 103 0.84 11.24 -5.01
N SER A 104 0.29 10.83 -6.14
CA SER A 104 -0.11 11.71 -7.24
C SER A 104 -1.42 11.25 -7.82
N ILE A 105 -2.21 12.19 -8.33
CA ILE A 105 -3.46 11.89 -9.03
C ILE A 105 -3.14 11.57 -10.49
N PHE A 106 -3.82 10.57 -11.05
CA PHE A 106 -3.86 10.39 -12.49
C PHE A 106 -4.73 11.51 -13.07
N ALA A 107 -4.08 12.58 -13.51
CA ALA A 107 -4.74 13.81 -13.94
C ALA A 107 -4.80 13.99 -15.47
N HIS A 108 -4.24 13.04 -16.21
CA HIS A 108 -4.21 13.10 -17.67
C HIS A 108 -5.51 12.52 -18.24
N GLU A 109 -5.82 12.90 -19.48
CA GLU A 109 -6.79 12.16 -20.33
C GLU A 109 -8.24 12.11 -19.81
N GLN A 110 -8.63 13.02 -18.92
CA GLN A 110 -10.02 13.16 -18.51
C GLN A 110 -10.87 13.77 -19.63
N ARG A 111 -12.08 13.21 -19.84
CA ARG A 111 -13.02 13.66 -20.88
C ARG A 111 -14.26 14.28 -20.24
N LYS A 112 -14.24 15.61 -20.15
CA LYS A 112 -15.37 16.40 -19.64
C LYS A 112 -16.65 16.09 -20.40
N GLY A 113 -17.76 15.95 -19.66
CA GLY A 113 -19.06 15.58 -20.20
C GLY A 113 -19.23 14.09 -20.52
N PHE A 114 -18.20 13.27 -20.31
CA PHE A 114 -18.26 11.82 -20.54
C PHE A 114 -18.06 11.01 -19.26
N SER A 115 -16.99 11.28 -18.52
CA SER A 115 -16.77 10.75 -17.16
C SER A 115 -15.89 11.72 -16.36
N HIS A 116 -16.05 11.71 -15.04
CA HIS A 116 -15.17 12.43 -14.11
C HIS A 116 -13.78 11.78 -14.01
N PHE A 117 -13.65 10.53 -14.45
CA PHE A 117 -12.44 9.74 -14.38
C PHE A 117 -11.89 9.47 -15.79
N PRO A 118 -10.56 9.33 -15.94
CA PRO A 118 -9.98 8.97 -17.22
C PRO A 118 -10.29 7.49 -17.48
N TRP A 119 -11.03 7.20 -18.55
CA TRP A 119 -11.74 5.94 -18.75
C TRP A 119 -11.42 5.33 -20.11
N TRP A 120 -10.94 4.09 -20.11
CA TRP A 120 -10.49 3.37 -21.30
C TRP A 120 -10.99 1.93 -21.33
N ASN A 121 -10.93 1.31 -22.51
CA ASN A 121 -11.31 -0.09 -22.70
C ASN A 121 -10.29 -0.87 -23.56
N HIS A 122 -9.03 -0.42 -23.59
CA HIS A 122 -7.91 -1.14 -24.21
C HIS A 122 -7.35 -2.27 -23.30
N TRP A 123 -7.63 -2.22 -22.01
CA TRP A 123 -7.33 -3.24 -21.00
C TRP A 123 -8.60 -3.40 -20.13
N PRO A 124 -8.95 -4.57 -19.56
CA PRO A 124 -8.14 -5.80 -19.43
C PRO A 124 -8.27 -6.84 -20.55
N VAL A 125 -9.26 -6.71 -21.44
CA VAL A 125 -9.60 -7.79 -22.38
C VAL A 125 -9.42 -7.45 -23.86
N SER A 126 -9.07 -6.22 -24.21
CA SER A 126 -8.94 -5.87 -25.63
C SER A 126 -7.72 -6.55 -26.24
N GLN A 127 -7.97 -7.33 -27.29
CA GLN A 127 -6.93 -7.91 -28.14
C GLN A 127 -6.60 -7.01 -29.34
N VAL A 128 -7.32 -5.90 -29.49
CA VAL A 128 -7.03 -4.91 -30.54
C VAL A 128 -5.82 -4.09 -30.07
N PRO A 129 -4.72 -4.05 -30.85
CA PRO A 129 -3.60 -3.17 -30.58
C PRO A 129 -4.11 -1.73 -30.46
N SER A 130 -3.87 -1.11 -29.31
CA SER A 130 -4.32 0.24 -29.03
C SER A 130 -3.34 0.92 -28.09
N ASP A 131 -3.03 2.17 -28.40
CA ASP A 131 -2.17 3.08 -27.66
C ASP A 131 -2.94 3.92 -26.61
N GLY A 132 -4.06 3.42 -26.07
CA GLY A 132 -4.86 4.15 -25.09
C GLY A 132 -6.26 4.55 -25.60
N ARG A 133 -6.98 3.63 -26.26
CA ARG A 133 -8.34 3.90 -26.75
C ARG A 133 -9.27 4.28 -25.61
N TYR A 134 -9.76 5.53 -25.66
CA TYR A 134 -10.81 6.03 -24.79
C TYR A 134 -12.08 5.18 -24.88
N CYS A 135 -12.68 4.95 -23.72
CA CYS A 135 -14.00 4.35 -23.64
C CYS A 135 -15.03 5.37 -24.17
N GLN A 136 -15.91 4.94 -25.09
CA GLN A 136 -16.98 5.77 -25.67
C GLN A 136 -18.38 5.32 -25.25
N ALA A 137 -18.49 4.19 -24.57
CA ALA A 137 -19.71 3.63 -24.02
C ALA A 137 -19.35 2.54 -23.00
N ALA A 138 -20.27 2.23 -22.10
CA ALA A 138 -20.09 1.15 -21.13
C ALA A 138 -20.29 -0.25 -21.74
N ASP A 139 -20.25 -0.43 -23.06
CA ASP A 139 -20.63 -1.67 -23.74
C ASP A 139 -19.63 -2.84 -23.54
N ARG A 140 -18.45 -2.57 -22.97
CA ARG A 140 -17.36 -3.53 -22.80
C ARG A 140 -16.71 -3.39 -21.44
N ALA A 141 -16.00 -4.45 -21.03
CA ALA A 141 -15.11 -4.38 -19.88
C ALA A 141 -14.09 -3.26 -20.10
N SER A 142 -13.89 -2.46 -19.06
CA SER A 142 -13.12 -1.23 -19.13
C SER A 142 -12.42 -0.96 -17.81
N HIS A 143 -11.59 0.07 -17.76
CA HIS A 143 -10.87 0.47 -16.56
C HIS A 143 -10.70 1.99 -16.50
N PHE A 144 -10.44 2.49 -15.30
CA PHE A 144 -10.05 3.86 -15.06
C PHE A 144 -8.95 3.93 -14.02
N SER A 145 -8.12 4.96 -14.14
CA SER A 145 -6.99 5.21 -13.26
C SER A 145 -7.29 6.37 -12.32
N LEU A 146 -7.00 6.19 -11.04
CA LEU A 146 -7.28 7.20 -10.01
C LEU A 146 -6.03 7.95 -9.59
N ALA A 147 -4.99 7.20 -9.26
CA ALA A 147 -3.82 7.73 -8.58
C ALA A 147 -2.63 6.79 -8.75
N TRP A 148 -1.46 7.30 -8.36
CA TRP A 148 -0.25 6.52 -8.13
C TRP A 148 0.18 6.73 -6.67
N GLY A 149 0.52 5.64 -6.01
CA GLY A 149 1.50 5.57 -4.94
C GLY A 149 2.91 5.59 -5.54
N GLY A 150 3.79 6.35 -4.92
CA GLY A 150 5.20 6.43 -5.28
C GLY A 150 6.05 5.82 -4.18
N PRO A 151 6.04 4.48 -3.99
CA PRO A 151 6.89 3.84 -2.98
C PRO A 151 8.37 4.17 -3.25
N PRO A 152 9.18 4.40 -2.20
CA PRO A 152 10.59 4.69 -2.39
C PRO A 152 11.32 3.47 -2.99
N PRO A 153 12.22 3.68 -3.97
CA PRO A 153 13.07 2.62 -4.46
C PRO A 153 14.17 2.31 -3.45
N HIS A 154 14.35 1.03 -3.13
CA HIS A 154 15.49 0.53 -2.37
C HIS A 154 16.44 -0.19 -3.31
N LYS A 155 17.74 -0.09 -3.06
CA LYS A 155 18.72 -0.90 -3.79
C LYS A 155 18.76 -2.30 -3.20
N GLY A 156 18.67 -3.31 -4.06
CA GLY A 156 18.87 -4.71 -3.68
C GLY A 156 20.29 -5.17 -3.98
N GLU A 157 20.52 -6.48 -3.85
CA GLU A 157 21.78 -7.10 -4.25
C GLU A 157 21.98 -7.03 -5.78
N GLY A 158 23.23 -6.90 -6.20
CA GLY A 158 23.58 -6.82 -7.61
C GLY A 158 22.92 -5.62 -8.32
N LYS A 159 22.31 -5.90 -9.47
CA LYS A 159 21.68 -4.90 -10.36
C LYS A 159 20.17 -4.89 -10.17
N THR A 160 19.71 -4.74 -8.93
CA THR A 160 18.30 -4.77 -8.57
C THR A 160 17.83 -3.55 -7.78
N TYR A 161 16.58 -3.18 -8.01
CA TYR A 161 15.80 -2.31 -7.14
C TYR A 161 14.64 -3.10 -6.56
N TRP A 162 14.21 -2.74 -5.35
CA TRP A 162 12.99 -3.29 -4.78
C TRP A 162 12.14 -2.22 -4.11
N TRP A 163 10.85 -2.53 -3.98
CA TRP A 163 9.85 -1.72 -3.31
C TRP A 163 8.99 -2.62 -2.45
N ALA A 164 8.42 -2.06 -1.39
CA ALA A 164 7.43 -2.74 -0.59
C ALA A 164 6.26 -1.82 -0.24
N TRP A 165 5.06 -2.39 -0.23
CA TRP A 165 3.88 -1.72 0.30
C TRP A 165 2.85 -2.73 0.77
N MET A 166 2.01 -2.30 1.69
CA MET A 166 0.88 -3.09 2.17
C MET A 166 -0.35 -2.77 1.34
N TYR A 167 -1.19 -3.76 1.10
CA TYR A 167 -2.49 -3.58 0.47
C TYR A 167 -3.53 -4.50 1.11
N GLY A 168 -4.80 -4.17 0.94
CA GLY A 168 -5.88 -4.96 1.50
C GLY A 168 -7.25 -4.36 1.20
N SER A 169 -8.26 -4.86 1.91
CA SER A 169 -9.62 -4.32 1.86
C SER A 169 -10.19 -4.15 3.26
N THR A 170 -11.02 -3.13 3.44
CA THR A 170 -11.68 -2.86 4.73
C THR A 170 -13.12 -2.39 4.52
N LYS A 171 -14.02 -2.68 5.48
CA LYS A 171 -15.35 -2.05 5.56
C LYS A 171 -15.33 -0.73 6.33
N GLU A 172 -14.27 -0.54 7.12
CA GLU A 172 -14.15 0.55 8.08
C GLU A 172 -13.69 1.86 7.44
N ASP A 173 -13.71 2.92 8.25
CA ASP A 173 -13.17 4.21 7.86
C ASP A 173 -11.66 4.19 7.63
N ALA A 174 -11.16 5.02 6.71
CA ALA A 174 -9.74 5.05 6.37
C ALA A 174 -8.83 5.33 7.57
N VAL A 175 -9.32 6.06 8.58
CA VAL A 175 -8.59 6.36 9.82
C VAL A 175 -8.40 5.13 10.71
N SER A 176 -9.28 4.12 10.61
CA SER A 176 -9.12 2.87 11.37
C SER A 176 -7.89 2.05 10.93
N LEU A 177 -7.30 2.37 9.76
CA LEU A 177 -6.08 1.74 9.26
C LEU A 177 -4.81 2.30 9.91
N VAL A 178 -4.90 3.36 10.72
CA VAL A 178 -3.73 4.00 11.36
C VAL A 178 -2.94 3.04 12.26
N PRO A 179 -3.56 2.25 13.16
CA PRO A 179 -2.82 1.27 13.94
C PRO A 179 -2.11 0.23 13.07
N LEU A 180 -2.74 -0.21 11.98
CA LEU A 180 -2.12 -1.13 11.02
C LEU A 180 -0.90 -0.49 10.34
N GLY A 181 -1.03 0.75 9.86
CA GLY A 181 0.09 1.50 9.27
C GLY A 181 1.24 1.74 10.26
N ARG A 182 0.92 2.07 11.52
CA ARG A 182 1.94 2.20 12.59
C ARG A 182 2.62 0.87 12.87
N SER A 183 1.88 -0.23 12.99
CA SER A 183 2.46 -1.57 13.25
C SER A 183 3.45 -2.02 12.18
N TRP A 184 3.31 -1.52 10.95
CA TRP A 184 4.19 -1.87 9.83
C TRP A 184 5.37 -0.91 9.64
N LEU A 185 5.17 0.39 9.82
CA LEU A 185 6.21 1.41 9.60
C LEU A 185 6.99 1.76 10.88
N LEU A 186 6.37 1.57 12.04
CA LEU A 186 6.89 1.81 13.37
C LEU A 186 6.64 0.56 14.23
N PRO A 187 7.19 -0.61 13.84
CA PRO A 187 6.94 -1.85 14.55
C PRO A 187 7.46 -1.76 16.00
N PRO A 188 6.74 -2.31 16.99
CA PRO A 188 7.26 -2.41 18.35
C PRO A 188 8.57 -3.20 18.38
N LYS A 189 9.51 -2.80 19.23
CA LYS A 189 10.80 -3.48 19.29
C LYS A 189 10.61 -4.88 19.88
N LEU A 190 11.13 -5.90 19.21
CA LEU A 190 11.24 -7.24 19.78
C LEU A 190 12.52 -7.33 20.59
N ILE A 191 12.39 -7.60 21.90
CA ILE A 191 13.50 -7.74 22.84
C ILE A 191 13.63 -9.22 23.18
N VAL A 192 14.65 -9.87 22.64
CA VAL A 192 15.00 -11.25 23.00
C VAL A 192 15.45 -11.29 24.46
N LYS A 193 14.87 -12.22 25.24
CA LYS A 193 15.23 -12.49 26.63
C LYS A 193 16.01 -13.79 26.76
N ASN A 194 15.71 -14.78 25.93
CA ASN A 194 16.40 -16.06 25.91
C ASN A 194 16.17 -16.78 24.56
N GLY A 195 17.08 -17.68 24.20
CA GLY A 195 16.87 -18.64 23.12
C GLY A 195 17.16 -18.15 21.69
N ALA A 196 17.59 -16.90 21.51
CA ALA A 196 18.04 -16.33 20.24
C ALA A 196 19.10 -15.24 20.49
N ASP A 197 19.79 -14.81 19.43
CA ASP A 197 20.79 -13.72 19.53
C ASP A 197 20.19 -12.37 19.15
N ASP A 198 19.32 -12.36 18.13
CA ASP A 198 18.76 -11.11 17.59
C ASP A 198 17.35 -11.33 17.02
N ALA A 199 16.64 -10.22 16.84
CA ALA A 199 15.39 -10.17 16.11
C ALA A 199 15.22 -8.83 15.39
N LEU A 200 14.97 -8.90 14.08
CA LEU A 200 14.77 -7.72 13.25
C LEU A 200 13.39 -7.76 12.60
N TYR A 201 12.75 -6.61 12.46
CA TYR A 201 11.50 -6.52 11.72
C TYR A 201 11.78 -6.36 10.22
N ASP A 202 11.29 -7.30 9.42
CA ASP A 202 11.37 -7.22 7.96
C ASP A 202 10.05 -6.70 7.41
N LEU A 203 10.07 -5.42 6.99
CA LEU A 203 8.91 -4.74 6.42
C LEU A 203 8.42 -5.40 5.11
N THR A 204 9.29 -6.11 4.38
CA THR A 204 8.95 -6.73 3.10
C THR A 204 8.14 -8.03 3.23
N GLN A 205 8.03 -8.55 4.45
CA GLN A 205 7.18 -9.69 4.82
C GLN A 205 6.28 -9.41 6.04
N ARG A 206 6.37 -8.21 6.64
CA ARG A 206 5.60 -7.79 7.84
C ARG A 206 5.74 -8.82 8.98
N CYS A 207 6.96 -9.21 9.28
CA CYS A 207 7.25 -10.15 10.35
C CYS A 207 8.55 -9.81 11.09
N TYR A 208 8.66 -10.33 12.30
CA TYR A 208 9.93 -10.34 13.04
C TYR A 208 10.72 -11.59 12.66
N VAL A 209 11.92 -11.41 12.14
CA VAL A 209 12.88 -12.47 11.85
C VAL A 209 13.78 -12.63 13.07
N ILE A 210 13.65 -13.76 13.76
CA ILE A 210 14.40 -14.13 14.96
C ILE A 210 15.53 -15.07 14.52
N SER A 211 16.78 -14.73 14.85
CA SER A 211 17.98 -15.42 14.37
C SER A 211 18.97 -15.73 15.50
N GLY A 212 20.00 -16.53 15.20
CA GLY A 212 21.04 -16.89 16.17
C GLY A 212 20.76 -18.16 16.99
N LEU A 213 19.91 -19.06 16.49
CA LEU A 213 19.61 -20.32 17.18
C LEU A 213 20.70 -21.40 17.00
N LYS A 214 21.60 -21.27 16.00
CA LYS A 214 22.58 -22.33 15.64
C LYS A 214 23.53 -22.72 16.78
N THR A 215 23.91 -21.78 17.62
CA THR A 215 24.91 -21.98 18.70
C THR A 215 24.26 -22.29 20.05
N ARG A 216 22.92 -22.33 20.12
CA ARG A 216 22.18 -22.43 21.38
C ARG A 216 21.74 -23.87 21.66
N SER A 217 21.95 -24.30 22.91
CA SER A 217 21.40 -25.55 23.45
C SER A 217 19.86 -25.52 23.42
N LYS A 218 19.22 -26.70 23.47
CA LYS A 218 17.75 -26.79 23.53
C LYS A 218 17.22 -25.95 24.70
N GLY A 219 16.23 -25.10 24.45
CA GLY A 219 15.63 -24.23 25.46
C GLY A 219 14.50 -23.37 24.88
N LYS A 220 13.73 -22.74 25.78
CA LYS A 220 12.58 -21.88 25.43
C LYS A 220 13.03 -20.58 24.78
N LEU A 221 12.41 -20.23 23.66
CA LEU A 221 12.54 -18.91 23.03
C LEU A 221 11.65 -17.93 23.79
N LEU A 222 12.25 -16.93 24.43
CA LEU A 222 11.53 -15.91 25.20
C LEU A 222 11.85 -14.53 24.65
N PHE A 223 10.81 -13.76 24.38
CA PHE A 223 10.95 -12.38 23.94
C PHE A 223 9.77 -11.52 24.40
N ILE A 224 9.96 -10.21 24.33
CA ILE A 224 8.94 -9.20 24.63
C ILE A 224 8.78 -8.32 23.39
N LEU A 225 7.53 -8.05 22.99
CA LEU A 225 7.22 -6.95 22.07
C LEU A 225 6.96 -5.69 22.90
N ASP A 226 7.87 -4.73 22.82
CA ASP A 226 7.80 -3.46 23.54
C ASP A 226 6.88 -2.49 22.79
N ALA A 227 5.57 -2.60 23.07
CA ALA A 227 4.52 -1.93 22.33
C ALA A 227 3.87 -0.81 23.11
N ASP A 228 3.50 0.24 22.39
CA ASP A 228 2.77 1.39 22.92
C ASP A 228 1.75 1.89 21.87
N SER A 229 1.13 3.05 22.13
CA SER A 229 0.17 3.65 21.21
C SER A 229 0.77 4.14 19.88
N ASN A 230 2.08 4.40 19.84
CA ASN A 230 2.81 4.84 18.65
C ASN A 230 3.33 3.66 17.81
N SER A 231 3.67 2.56 18.48
CA SER A 231 4.16 1.30 17.89
C SER A 231 3.28 0.12 18.35
N PRO A 232 2.03 0.03 17.87
CA PRO A 232 1.08 -0.97 18.34
C PRO A 232 1.37 -2.36 17.75
N VAL A 233 0.94 -3.40 18.46
CA VAL A 233 0.91 -4.78 17.96
C VAL A 233 -0.40 -5.00 17.20
N VAL A 234 -0.31 -5.33 15.91
CA VAL A 234 -1.45 -5.70 15.08
C VAL A 234 -1.09 -6.96 14.30
N ASN A 235 -1.72 -8.09 14.64
CA ASN A 235 -1.49 -9.43 14.04
C ASN A 235 0.01 -9.72 13.76
N PRO A 236 0.87 -9.78 14.78
CA PRO A 236 2.30 -9.97 14.57
C PRO A 236 2.59 -11.35 13.98
N ALA A 237 3.56 -11.41 13.09
CA ALA A 237 4.09 -12.65 12.54
C ALA A 237 5.58 -12.81 12.91
N PHE A 238 6.03 -14.04 13.07
CA PHE A 238 7.40 -14.37 13.45
C PHE A 238 7.95 -15.43 12.51
N VAL A 239 9.17 -15.21 12.04
CA VAL A 239 10.00 -16.20 11.34
C VAL A 239 11.13 -16.53 12.28
N VAL A 240 11.28 -17.79 12.64
CA VAL A 240 12.41 -18.24 13.47
C VAL A 240 13.38 -19.00 12.57
N GLU A 241 14.54 -18.39 12.34
CA GLU A 241 15.58 -19.00 11.52
C GLU A 241 16.30 -20.10 12.29
N ASP A 242 16.75 -21.12 11.56
CA ASP A 242 17.56 -22.21 12.10
C ASP A 242 16.93 -22.97 13.30
N TRP A 243 15.60 -23.08 13.30
CA TRP A 243 14.86 -23.83 14.33
C TRP A 243 15.32 -25.30 14.44
N GLY A 244 15.58 -25.93 13.29
CA GLY A 244 15.98 -27.33 13.20
C GLY A 244 14.88 -28.30 13.66
N ASN A 245 15.27 -29.45 14.21
CA ASN A 245 14.35 -30.49 14.71
C ASN A 245 13.96 -30.29 16.19
N ARG A 246 13.94 -29.04 16.67
CA ARG A 246 13.53 -28.72 18.04
C ARG A 246 12.01 -28.76 18.13
N GLU A 247 11.45 -29.23 19.24
CA GLU A 247 10.01 -29.07 19.49
C GLU A 247 9.71 -27.62 19.86
N ALA A 248 8.62 -27.08 19.31
CA ALA A 248 8.14 -25.73 19.64
C ALA A 248 7.48 -25.74 21.03
N GLU A 249 8.13 -25.08 21.99
CA GLU A 249 7.64 -24.84 23.35
C GLU A 249 7.60 -23.35 23.70
#